data_AF-G2Z4R6-F1
#
_entry.id   AF-G2Z4R6-F1
#
_cell.length_a   1.000
_cell.length_b   1.000
_cell.length_c   1.000
_cell.angle_alpha   90.00
_cell.angle_beta   90.00
_cell.angle_gamma   90.00
#
_symmetry.space_group_name_H-M   'P 1'
#
loop_
_entity.id
_entity.type
_entity.pdbx_description
1 polymer ?
#
loop_
_entity_poly.entity_id
_entity_poly.type
_entity_poly.pdbx_seq_one_letter_code
_entity_poly.pdbx_strand_id
1 'polypeptide(L)'
;MINENKQSNFLTIFKVGLTCIFIGGFIGAITNMINGAISPNYFRIVMGWDFEDIWIASVAQGIFEGLIYGVIFSLIFTTGFGIITKGNATYNFAIKQLLKIILIVFSCWIIGGIIAILLASLSPEFYKSHYYNVPKEKTEMLKYAWVGGSIWGGMIGGLLSAVFGVVVIKNNWKEKIETE
;
A
#
# COMPACT_ATOMS: atom_id res chain seq x y z
N MET A 1 29.25 13.62 -29.77
CA MET A 1 28.57 14.11 -28.56
C MET A 1 27.49 13.12 -28.19
N ILE A 2 27.71 12.35 -27.13
CA ILE A 2 26.67 11.49 -26.56
C ILE A 2 25.61 12.42 -25.97
N ASN A 3 24.37 12.18 -26.35
CA ASN A 3 23.21 13.02 -26.12
C ASN A 3 22.89 13.08 -24.61
N GLU A 4 23.40 14.09 -23.90
CA GLU A 4 23.25 14.25 -22.43
C GLU A 4 21.79 14.23 -21.97
N ASN A 5 20.84 14.57 -22.86
CA ASN A 5 19.40 14.48 -22.61
C ASN A 5 18.88 13.03 -22.43
N LYS A 6 19.48 12.02 -23.05
CA LYS A 6 19.00 10.63 -22.93
C LYS A 6 19.40 9.96 -21.62
N GLN A 7 20.57 10.31 -21.09
CA GLN A 7 21.10 9.72 -19.85
C GLN A 7 20.35 10.23 -18.61
N SER A 8 19.86 11.47 -18.66
CA SER A 8 18.95 12.08 -17.66
C SER A 8 17.63 11.30 -17.48
N ASN A 9 17.07 10.77 -18.58
CA ASN A 9 15.78 10.09 -18.58
C ASN A 9 15.84 8.70 -17.92
N PHE A 10 16.88 7.91 -18.21
CA PHE A 10 17.04 6.57 -17.61
C PHE A 10 17.29 6.64 -16.10
N LEU A 11 18.19 7.54 -15.67
CA LEU A 11 18.49 7.70 -14.25
C LEU A 11 17.26 8.14 -13.45
N THR A 12 16.43 9.01 -14.03
CA THR A 12 15.18 9.44 -13.39
C THR A 12 14.21 8.28 -13.24
N ILE A 13 13.95 7.51 -14.30
CA ILE A 13 13.06 6.34 -14.25
C ILE A 13 13.57 5.30 -13.25
N PHE A 14 14.88 5.04 -13.23
CA PHE A 14 15.51 4.13 -12.28
C PHE A 14 15.31 4.58 -10.83
N LYS A 15 15.55 5.87 -10.53
CA LYS A 15 15.31 6.45 -9.20
C LYS A 15 13.84 6.33 -8.81
N VAL A 16 12.90 6.59 -9.72
CA VAL A 16 11.47 6.44 -9.47
C VAL A 16 11.14 4.99 -9.11
N GLY A 17 11.66 4.02 -9.86
CA GLY A 17 11.40 2.60 -9.59
C GLY A 17 11.91 2.15 -8.23
N LEU A 18 13.14 2.53 -7.90
CA LEU A 18 13.72 2.24 -6.58
C LEU A 18 12.88 2.87 -5.45
N THR A 19 12.43 4.10 -5.64
CA THR A 19 11.53 4.78 -4.69
C THR A 19 10.19 4.08 -4.55
N CYS A 20 9.58 3.58 -5.63
CA CYS A 20 8.36 2.78 -5.56
C CYS A 20 8.53 1.52 -4.69
N ILE A 21 9.65 0.81 -4.83
CA ILE A 21 9.95 -0.39 -4.04
C ILE A 21 10.06 -0.04 -2.55
N PHE A 22 10.85 0.98 -2.21
CA PHE A 22 11.03 1.40 -0.82
C PHE A 22 9.75 1.96 -0.20
N ILE A 23 8.92 2.67 -0.98
CA ILE A 23 7.60 3.11 -0.52
C ILE A 23 6.72 1.90 -0.18
N GLY A 24 6.74 0.85 -0.98
CA GLY A 24 6.02 -0.39 -0.68
C GLY A 24 6.42 -0.99 0.66
N GLY A 25 7.73 -1.16 0.88
CA GLY A 25 8.27 -1.63 2.16
C GLY A 25 7.92 -0.72 3.35
N PHE A 26 7.98 0.60 3.16
CA PHE A 26 7.64 1.59 4.19
C PHE A 26 6.15 1.57 4.55
N ILE A 27 5.26 1.49 3.56
CA ILE A 27 3.81 1.34 3.80
C ILE A 27 3.55 0.06 4.58
N GLY A 28 4.12 -1.06 4.13
CA GLY A 28 3.95 -2.36 4.79
C GLY A 28 4.48 -2.37 6.23
N ALA A 29 5.59 -1.69 6.49
CA ALA A 29 6.12 -1.50 7.84
C ALA A 29 5.13 -0.74 8.73
N ILE A 30 4.64 0.42 8.29
CA ILE A 30 3.73 1.26 9.08
C ILE A 30 2.42 0.56 9.36
N THR A 31 1.80 -0.02 8.33
CA THR A 31 0.48 -0.66 8.48
C THR A 31 0.56 -1.86 9.43
N ASN A 32 1.61 -2.67 9.33
CA ASN A 32 1.78 -3.81 10.23
C ASN A 32 2.36 -3.46 11.61
N MET A 33 3.05 -2.34 11.75
CA MET A 33 3.39 -1.77 13.05
C MET A 33 2.12 -1.41 13.83
N ILE A 34 1.18 -0.73 13.17
CA ILE A 34 -0.10 -0.34 13.78
C ILE A 34 -0.97 -1.58 14.02
N ASN A 35 -1.10 -2.47 13.02
CA ASN A 35 -1.91 -3.67 13.16
C ASN A 35 -1.36 -4.62 14.23
N GLY A 36 -0.04 -4.80 14.29
CA GLY A 36 0.61 -5.57 15.34
C GLY A 36 0.34 -5.00 16.73
N ALA A 37 0.32 -3.67 16.87
CA ALA A 37 0.03 -3.02 18.14
C ALA A 37 -1.46 -3.14 18.53
N ILE A 38 -2.37 -3.12 17.56
CA ILE A 38 -3.81 -3.20 17.79
C ILE A 38 -4.24 -4.64 18.12
N SER A 39 -3.80 -5.63 17.35
CA SER A 39 -4.15 -7.03 17.56
C SER A 39 -2.97 -7.97 17.26
N PRO A 40 -2.07 -8.19 18.22
CA PRO A 40 -1.11 -9.29 18.13
C PRO A 40 -1.81 -10.65 17.94
N ASN A 41 -3.00 -10.79 18.51
CA ASN A 41 -3.79 -12.02 18.42
C ASN A 41 -4.25 -12.34 16.99
N TYR A 42 -4.48 -11.33 16.15
CA TYR A 42 -4.74 -11.56 14.72
C TYR A 42 -3.60 -12.36 14.08
N PHE A 43 -2.34 -11.95 14.30
CA PHE A 43 -1.17 -12.64 13.75
C PHE A 43 -0.99 -14.03 14.33
N ARG A 44 -1.27 -14.24 15.63
CA ARG A 44 -1.30 -15.58 16.22
C ARG A 44 -2.28 -16.50 15.51
N ILE A 45 -3.50 -16.01 15.31
CA ILE A 45 -4.60 -16.78 14.72
C ILE A 45 -4.34 -17.04 13.23
N VAL A 46 -4.03 -16.01 12.46
CA VAL A 46 -3.96 -16.09 11.00
C VAL A 46 -2.64 -16.66 10.51
N MET A 47 -1.52 -16.31 11.15
CA MET A 47 -0.19 -16.78 10.76
C MET A 47 0.25 -18.03 11.51
N GLY A 48 -0.48 -18.45 12.56
CA GLY A 48 -0.08 -19.56 13.43
C GLY A 48 1.17 -19.25 14.26
N TRP A 49 1.45 -17.97 14.52
CA TRP A 49 2.62 -17.54 15.27
C TRP A 49 2.44 -17.75 16.77
N ASP A 50 3.40 -18.42 17.41
CA ASP A 50 3.43 -18.62 18.86
C ASP A 50 4.84 -18.33 19.41
N PHE A 51 5.14 -17.04 19.57
CA PHE A 51 6.39 -16.53 20.15
C PHE A 51 6.15 -15.13 20.77
N GLU A 52 7.13 -14.63 21.53
CA GLU A 52 6.96 -13.39 22.31
C GLU A 52 6.92 -12.13 21.43
N ASP A 53 7.85 -11.99 20.49
CA ASP A 53 8.06 -10.77 19.69
C ASP A 53 7.18 -10.64 18.42
N ILE A 54 5.89 -11.00 18.52
CA ILE A 54 4.95 -10.96 17.38
C ILE A 54 4.84 -9.57 16.76
N TRP A 55 4.95 -8.51 17.57
CA TRP A 55 4.91 -7.15 17.06
C TRP A 55 6.08 -6.83 16.12
N ILE A 56 7.29 -7.26 16.49
CA ILE A 56 8.48 -7.05 15.64
C ILE A 56 8.36 -7.91 14.37
N ALA A 57 7.89 -9.16 14.52
CA ALA A 57 7.66 -10.04 13.38
C ALA A 57 6.59 -9.51 12.43
N SER A 58 5.52 -8.87 12.92
CA SER A 58 4.51 -8.28 12.05
C SER A 58 5.09 -7.12 11.24
N VAL A 59 5.93 -6.26 11.84
CA VAL A 59 6.64 -5.20 11.11
C VAL A 59 7.56 -5.78 10.03
N ALA A 60 8.35 -6.79 10.38
CA ALA A 60 9.26 -7.44 9.43
C ALA A 60 8.49 -8.10 8.26
N GLN A 61 7.39 -8.79 8.55
CA GLN A 61 6.49 -9.37 7.55
C GLN A 61 5.91 -8.27 6.65
N GLY A 62 5.49 -7.15 7.24
CA GLY A 62 4.99 -6.00 6.51
C GLY A 62 6.01 -5.39 5.57
N ILE A 63 7.27 -5.24 6.01
CA ILE A 63 8.37 -4.80 5.15
C ILE A 63 8.55 -5.77 3.99
N PHE A 64 8.60 -7.08 4.28
CA PHE A 64 8.83 -8.11 3.27
C PHE A 64 7.73 -8.12 2.19
N GLU A 65 6.47 -8.22 2.59
CA GLU A 65 5.33 -8.18 1.67
C GLU A 65 5.26 -6.83 0.94
N GLY A 66 5.47 -5.73 1.67
CA GLY A 66 5.51 -4.39 1.12
C GLY A 66 6.56 -4.21 0.03
N LEU A 67 7.75 -4.78 0.19
CA LEU A 67 8.80 -4.75 -0.83
C LEU A 67 8.40 -5.57 -2.06
N ILE A 68 7.80 -6.75 -1.89
CA ILE A 68 7.31 -7.57 -3.00
C ILE A 68 6.24 -6.82 -3.80
N TYR A 69 5.23 -6.27 -3.12
CA TYR A 69 4.21 -5.46 -3.77
C TYR A 69 4.78 -4.17 -4.36
N GLY A 70 5.79 -3.58 -3.72
CA GLY A 70 6.53 -2.44 -4.22
C GLY A 70 7.25 -2.72 -5.54
N VAL A 71 7.81 -3.92 -5.72
CA VAL A 71 8.39 -4.36 -7.01
C VAL A 71 7.31 -4.43 -8.09
N ILE A 72 6.18 -5.07 -7.80
CA ILE A 72 5.06 -5.19 -8.75
C ILE A 72 4.54 -3.80 -9.14
N PHE A 73 4.28 -2.96 -8.15
CA PHE A 73 3.81 -1.60 -8.36
C PHE A 73 4.83 -0.74 -9.13
N SER A 74 6.13 -0.88 -8.80
CA SER A 74 7.21 -0.20 -9.51
C SER A 74 7.15 -0.50 -11.01
N LEU A 75 7.03 -1.77 -11.41
CA LEU A 75 6.99 -2.15 -12.82
C LEU A 75 5.84 -1.47 -13.56
N ILE A 76 4.64 -1.43 -12.95
CA ILE A 76 3.46 -0.78 -13.54
C ILE A 76 3.69 0.74 -13.61
N PHE A 77 4.06 1.35 -12.49
CA PHE A 77 4.16 2.79 -12.36
C PHE A 77 5.30 3.37 -13.22
N THR A 78 6.51 2.80 -13.17
CA THR A 78 7.64 3.32 -13.96
C THR A 78 7.43 3.13 -15.46
N THR A 79 6.81 2.02 -15.86
CA THR A 79 6.47 1.78 -17.28
C THR A 79 5.45 2.81 -17.77
N GLY A 80 4.36 2.98 -17.02
CA GLY A 80 3.35 4.00 -17.34
C GLY A 80 3.94 5.41 -17.35
N PHE A 81 4.74 5.75 -16.34
CA PHE A 81 5.43 7.03 -16.22
C PHE A 81 6.35 7.30 -17.41
N GLY A 82 7.21 6.34 -17.78
CA GLY A 82 8.13 6.48 -18.91
C GLY A 82 7.40 6.65 -20.24
N ILE A 83 6.36 5.86 -20.49
CA ILE A 83 5.56 5.91 -21.72
C ILE A 83 4.80 7.25 -21.83
N ILE A 84 4.08 7.64 -20.79
CA ILE A 84 3.23 8.84 -20.79
C ILE A 84 4.08 10.11 -20.92
N THR A 85 5.18 10.17 -20.17
CA THR A 85 6.02 11.36 -20.11
C THR A 85 7.07 11.41 -21.24
N LYS A 86 7.18 10.32 -22.02
CA LYS A 86 8.23 10.10 -23.03
C LYS A 86 9.65 10.28 -22.45
N GLY A 87 9.80 10.05 -21.14
CA GLY A 87 11.03 10.26 -20.39
C GLY A 87 11.33 11.71 -19.99
N ASN A 88 10.51 12.70 -20.39
CA ASN A 88 10.80 14.12 -20.14
C ASN A 88 10.39 14.63 -18.76
N ALA A 89 9.69 13.81 -17.96
CA ALA A 89 9.26 14.22 -16.63
C ALA A 89 10.38 14.13 -15.59
N THR A 90 10.37 15.08 -14.65
CA THR A 90 11.35 15.15 -13.57
C THR A 90 11.02 14.19 -12.43
N TYR A 91 12.03 13.83 -11.64
CA TYR A 91 11.85 13.05 -10.42
C TYR A 91 10.85 13.71 -9.45
N ASN A 92 10.93 15.03 -9.27
CA ASN A 92 10.01 15.79 -8.41
C ASN A 92 8.55 15.67 -8.88
N PHE A 93 8.31 15.63 -10.19
CA PHE A 93 6.97 15.40 -10.72
C PHE A 93 6.48 13.99 -10.35
N ALA A 94 7.33 12.96 -10.49
CA ALA A 94 6.99 11.59 -10.09
C ALA A 94 6.63 11.48 -8.60
N ILE A 95 7.43 12.10 -7.72
CA ILE A 95 7.17 12.10 -6.27
C ILE A 95 5.81 12.71 -5.94
N LYS A 96 5.43 13.83 -6.57
CA LYS A 96 4.10 14.42 -6.37
C LYS A 96 2.97 13.46 -6.74
N GLN A 97 3.14 12.62 -7.76
CA GLN A 97 2.14 11.61 -8.13
C GLN A 97 2.13 10.43 -7.17
N LEU A 98 3.31 9.98 -6.72
CA LEU A 98 3.43 8.92 -5.73
C LEU A 98 2.77 9.31 -4.40
N LEU A 99 2.88 10.56 -3.95
CA LEU A 99 2.19 11.04 -2.74
C LEU A 99 0.65 10.92 -2.85
N LYS A 100 0.07 11.20 -4.03
CA LYS A 100 -1.37 11.02 -4.27
C LYS A 100 -1.77 9.56 -4.17
N ILE A 101 -0.94 8.67 -4.70
CA ILE A 101 -1.15 7.21 -4.63
C ILE A 101 -1.06 6.70 -3.20
N ILE A 102 -0.03 7.12 -2.45
CA ILE A 102 0.14 6.75 -1.04
C ILE A 102 -1.12 7.13 -0.24
N LEU A 103 -1.67 8.33 -0.48
CA LEU A 103 -2.89 8.79 0.19
C LEU A 103 -4.10 7.89 -0.12
N ILE A 104 -4.24 7.42 -1.36
CA ILE A 104 -5.31 6.47 -1.73
C ILE A 104 -5.12 5.14 -0.98
N VAL A 105 -3.91 4.58 -0.96
CA VAL A 105 -3.63 3.31 -0.27
C VAL A 105 -3.98 3.42 1.22
N PHE A 106 -3.52 4.46 1.91
CA PHE A 106 -3.84 4.66 3.33
C PHE A 106 -5.32 4.92 3.56
N SER A 107 -5.99 5.65 2.67
CA SER A 107 -7.43 5.87 2.75
C SER A 107 -8.19 4.54 2.66
N CYS A 108 -7.86 3.69 1.70
CA CYS A 108 -8.47 2.36 1.56
C CYS A 108 -8.15 1.45 2.75
N TRP A 109 -6.93 1.50 3.29
CA TRP A 109 -6.54 0.76 4.51
C TRP A 109 -7.40 1.18 5.71
N ILE A 110 -7.57 2.49 5.95
CA ILE A 110 -8.44 3.00 7.04
C ILE A 110 -9.90 2.58 6.81
N ILE A 111 -10.41 2.81 5.59
CA ILE A 111 -11.81 2.50 5.25
C ILE A 111 -12.10 1.01 5.42
N GLY A 112 -11.19 0.14 4.98
CA GLY A 112 -11.32 -1.31 5.17
C GLY A 112 -11.39 -1.71 6.64
N GLY A 113 -10.56 -1.12 7.48
CA GLY A 113 -10.59 -1.34 8.93
C GLY A 113 -11.91 -0.88 9.57
N ILE A 114 -12.39 0.31 9.21
CA ILE A 114 -13.67 0.84 9.72
C ILE A 114 -14.84 -0.04 9.28
N ILE A 115 -14.91 -0.44 8.01
CA ILE A 115 -15.99 -1.29 7.49
C ILE A 115 -16.01 -2.63 8.24
N ALA A 116 -14.85 -3.24 8.48
CA ALA A 116 -14.78 -4.51 9.20
C ALA A 116 -15.19 -4.36 10.67
N ILE A 117 -14.79 -3.28 11.36
CA ILE A 117 -15.28 -2.97 12.72
C ILE A 117 -16.80 -2.83 12.71
N LEU A 118 -17.37 -2.07 11.76
CA LEU A 118 -18.82 -1.87 11.66
C LEU A 118 -19.54 -3.19 11.44
N LEU A 119 -19.03 -4.04 10.53
CA LEU A 119 -19.59 -5.37 10.29
C LEU A 119 -19.55 -6.25 11.54
N ALA A 120 -18.41 -6.31 12.23
CA ALA A 120 -18.26 -7.07 13.47
C ALA A 120 -19.12 -6.53 14.62
N SER A 121 -19.37 -5.22 14.67
CA SER A 121 -20.19 -4.58 15.70
C SER A 121 -21.69 -4.72 15.43
N LEU A 122 -22.14 -4.58 14.18
CA LEU A 122 -23.55 -4.61 13.80
C LEU A 122 -24.07 -6.04 13.59
N SER A 123 -23.19 -6.98 13.22
CA SER A 123 -23.56 -8.36 12.92
C SER A 123 -22.50 -9.35 13.42
N PRO A 124 -22.30 -9.46 14.74
CA PRO A 124 -21.22 -10.26 15.34
C PRO A 124 -21.32 -11.76 15.04
N GLU A 125 -22.52 -12.34 15.02
CA GLU A 125 -22.70 -13.77 14.69
C GLU A 125 -22.41 -14.07 13.21
N PHE A 126 -22.76 -13.13 12.31
CA PHE A 126 -22.37 -13.22 10.91
C PHE A 126 -20.84 -13.15 10.77
N TYR A 127 -20.21 -12.18 11.43
CA TYR A 127 -18.76 -12.02 11.38
C TYR A 127 -18.03 -13.27 11.89
N LYS A 128 -18.42 -13.79 13.06
CA LYS A 128 -17.81 -15.01 13.63
C LYS A 128 -18.00 -16.26 12.78
N SER A 129 -19.09 -16.36 12.01
CA SER A 129 -19.34 -17.54 11.15
C SER A 129 -18.60 -17.50 9.82
N HIS A 130 -18.18 -16.32 9.35
CA HIS A 130 -17.54 -16.15 8.03
C HIS A 130 -16.03 -15.92 8.09
N TYR A 131 -15.52 -15.42 9.23
CA TYR A 131 -14.10 -15.14 9.38
C TYR A 131 -13.41 -16.19 10.27
N TYR A 132 -12.13 -16.44 9.99
CA TYR A 132 -11.38 -17.54 10.56
C TYR A 132 -11.04 -17.31 12.05
N ASN A 133 -11.52 -18.20 12.93
CA ASN A 133 -11.15 -18.25 14.35
C ASN A 133 -11.26 -16.89 15.08
N VAL A 134 -12.32 -16.14 14.80
CA VAL A 134 -12.57 -14.82 15.42
C VAL A 134 -12.66 -14.95 16.95
N PRO A 135 -12.02 -14.04 17.73
CA PRO A 135 -12.16 -14.01 19.18
C PRO A 135 -13.62 -13.88 19.63
N LYS A 136 -13.98 -14.56 20.73
CA LYS A 136 -15.36 -14.50 21.28
C LYS A 136 -15.63 -13.22 22.05
N GLU A 137 -14.60 -12.65 22.68
CA GLU A 137 -14.70 -11.40 23.44
C GLU A 137 -14.82 -10.22 22.46
N LYS A 138 -15.74 -9.30 22.74
CA LYS A 138 -16.15 -8.25 21.80
C LYS A 138 -14.98 -7.33 21.45
N THR A 139 -14.20 -6.90 22.42
CA THR A 139 -13.08 -5.96 22.21
C THR A 139 -12.00 -6.58 21.33
N GLU A 140 -11.61 -7.82 21.61
CA GLU A 140 -10.64 -8.57 20.82
C GLU A 140 -11.17 -8.89 19.42
N MET A 141 -12.46 -9.16 19.27
CA MET A 141 -13.10 -9.30 17.95
C MET A 141 -13.01 -8.02 17.12
N LEU A 142 -13.28 -6.84 17.71
CA LEU A 142 -13.20 -5.56 16.99
C LEU A 142 -11.76 -5.23 16.59
N LYS A 143 -10.78 -5.50 17.46
CA LYS A 143 -9.34 -5.36 17.14
C LYS A 143 -8.93 -6.32 16.02
N TYR A 144 -9.35 -7.58 16.08
CA TYR A 144 -9.14 -8.57 15.03
C TYR A 144 -9.75 -8.08 13.70
N ALA A 145 -10.98 -7.56 13.76
CA ALA A 145 -11.69 -7.05 12.59
C ALA A 145 -11.01 -5.84 11.97
N TRP A 146 -10.52 -4.90 12.77
CA TRP A 146 -9.69 -3.80 12.29
C TRP A 146 -8.49 -4.30 11.48
N VAL A 147 -7.72 -5.23 12.04
CA VAL A 147 -6.50 -5.72 11.37
C VAL A 147 -6.85 -6.43 10.07
N GLY A 148 -7.78 -7.39 10.10
CA GLY A 148 -8.19 -8.10 8.89
C GLY A 148 -8.77 -7.16 7.83
N GLY A 149 -9.69 -6.28 8.22
CA GLY A 149 -10.32 -5.32 7.32
C GLY A 149 -9.35 -4.33 6.71
N SER A 150 -8.42 -3.81 7.52
CA SER A 150 -7.43 -2.84 7.05
C SER A 150 -6.43 -3.46 6.08
N ILE A 151 -5.99 -4.71 6.31
CA ILE A 151 -5.14 -5.46 5.36
C ILE A 151 -5.85 -5.60 4.00
N TRP A 152 -7.10 -6.07 3.99
CA TRP A 152 -7.89 -6.16 2.76
C TRP A 152 -8.09 -4.80 2.09
N GLY A 153 -8.39 -3.77 2.87
CA GLY A 153 -8.49 -2.39 2.39
C GLY A 153 -7.20 -1.90 1.73
N GLY A 154 -6.05 -2.18 2.35
CA GLY A 154 -4.73 -1.85 1.80
C GLY A 154 -4.42 -2.58 0.50
N MET A 155 -4.73 -3.88 0.40
CA MET A 155 -4.55 -4.67 -0.83
C MET A 155 -5.41 -4.14 -1.98
N ILE A 156 -6.70 -3.88 -1.73
CA ILE A 156 -7.60 -3.27 -2.73
C ILE A 156 -7.11 -1.87 -3.10
N GLY A 157 -6.71 -1.06 -2.12
CA GLY A 157 -6.15 0.26 -2.32
C GLY A 157 -4.90 0.23 -3.20
N GLY A 158 -4.00 -0.72 -2.99
CA GLY A 158 -2.81 -0.93 -3.81
C GLY A 158 -3.14 -1.26 -5.27
N LEU A 159 -4.11 -2.16 -5.49
CA LEU A 159 -4.59 -2.50 -6.84
C LEU A 159 -5.22 -1.29 -7.54
N LEU A 160 -6.14 -0.59 -6.87
CA LEU A 160 -6.78 0.62 -7.39
C LEU A 160 -5.72 1.67 -7.73
N SER A 161 -4.74 1.85 -6.84
CA SER A 161 -3.67 2.83 -7.00
C SER A 161 -2.74 2.54 -8.18
N ALA A 162 -2.53 1.28 -8.53
CA ALA A 162 -1.76 0.92 -9.73
C ALA A 162 -2.46 1.42 -11.01
N VAL A 163 -3.80 1.31 -11.07
CA VAL A 163 -4.60 1.78 -12.21
C VAL A 163 -4.74 3.31 -12.18
N PHE A 164 -5.18 3.86 -11.06
CA PHE A 164 -5.36 5.30 -10.88
C PHE A 164 -4.05 6.06 -11.04
N GLY A 165 -2.92 5.50 -10.61
CA GLY A 165 -1.61 6.12 -10.75
C GLY A 165 -1.27 6.46 -12.20
N VAL A 166 -1.54 5.55 -13.13
CA VAL A 166 -1.33 5.78 -14.57
C VAL A 166 -2.25 6.90 -15.09
N VAL A 167 -3.53 6.91 -14.69
CA VAL A 167 -4.49 7.95 -15.08
C VAL A 167 -4.10 9.32 -14.52
N VAL A 168 -3.71 9.37 -13.25
CA VAL A 168 -3.27 10.59 -12.55
C VAL A 168 -2.02 11.16 -13.19
N ILE A 169 -1.03 10.31 -13.54
CA ILE A 169 0.15 10.75 -14.29
C ILE A 169 -0.26 11.35 -15.64
N LYS A 170 -1.11 10.65 -16.40
CA LYS A 170 -1.57 11.11 -17.73
C LYS A 170 -2.22 12.48 -17.68
N ASN A 171 -3.16 12.67 -16.77
CA ASN A 171 -3.91 13.92 -16.67
C ASN A 171 -3.01 15.08 -16.22
N ASN A 172 -2.22 14.87 -15.16
CA ASN A 172 -1.37 15.93 -14.61
C ASN A 172 -0.18 16.26 -15.53
N TRP A 173 0.28 15.31 -16.33
CA TRP A 173 1.32 15.57 -17.33
C TRP A 173 0.78 16.40 -18.49
N LYS A 174 -0.45 16.09 -18.96
CA LYS A 174 -1.13 16.88 -19.99
C LYS A 174 -1.34 18.32 -19.53
N GLU A 175 -1.89 18.52 -18.34
CA GLU A 175 -2.08 19.84 -17.73
C GLU A 175 -0.76 20.61 -17.64
N LYS A 176 0.31 19.94 -17.18
CA LYS A 176 1.63 20.57 -17.08
C LYS A 176 2.14 21.10 -18.42
N ILE A 177 2.00 20.31 -19.50
CA ILE A 177 2.40 20.73 -20.85
C ILE A 177 1.53 21.89 -21.36
N GLU A 178 0.25 21.95 -20.99
CA GLU A 178 -0.64 23.04 -21.42
C GLU A 178 -0.36 24.36 -20.69
N THR A 179 0.26 24.31 -19.50
CA THR A 179 0.61 25.49 -18.70
C THR A 179 2.04 26.00 -18.90
N GLU A 180 2.90 25.26 -19.60
CA GLU A 180 4.29 25.62 -19.96
C GLU A 180 4.37 26.13 -21.40
#